data_AF-A0A1S8WQH9-F1
#
_entry.id   AF-A0A1S8WQH9-F1
#
_cell.length_a   1.000
_cell.length_b   1.000
_cell.length_c   1.000
_cell.angle_alpha   90.00
_cell.angle_beta   90.00
_cell.angle_gamma   90.00
#
_symmetry.space_group_name_H-M   'P 1'
#
loop_
_entity.id
_entity.type
_entity.pdbx_description
1 polymer ?
#
loop_
_entity_poly.entity_id
_entity_poly.type
_entity_poly.pdbx_seq_one_letter_code
_entity_poly.pdbx_strand_id
1 'polypeptide(L)'
;MAHGSHSSAPRSEEFHLFGAKPVFITGWWKELKTRERCFLLMFVVFDAVGLLIFCGSITHDLYFEHTLQLVGIRPEGFPDQAINYNLSLTAGVGFWSSIDRQSTSYRHQELSPGILTILQQHMTAASDLWMECATRQHRSSACGQSSFMLFTLSLTGLYSAYFTALFNRRVMIYMSIGSVFVMASSFALLYAASLEYNNCVVDRQVSYTSETEFEFVSYRGRYFAPTMKTNYVPLIGVLVAYLLGFIPMTAFGAILMCYGTEKL
;
A
#
# COMPACT_ATOMS: atom_id res chain seq x y z
N MET A 1 -14.40 -59.50 -48.88
CA MET A 1 -14.74 -59.48 -47.45
C MET A 1 -13.84 -58.46 -46.78
N ALA A 2 -14.45 -57.43 -46.22
CA ALA A 2 -13.78 -56.35 -45.50
C ALA A 2 -13.37 -56.83 -44.11
N HIS A 3 -12.23 -56.37 -43.62
CA HIS A 3 -12.10 -55.83 -42.27
C HIS A 3 -10.85 -54.96 -42.20
N GLY A 4 -11.08 -53.65 -42.13
CA GLY A 4 -10.06 -52.67 -41.78
C GLY A 4 -9.75 -52.73 -40.29
N SER A 5 -8.47 -52.58 -39.97
CA SER A 5 -7.98 -52.24 -38.65
C SER A 5 -7.30 -50.88 -38.77
N HIS A 6 -8.07 -49.83 -38.48
CA HIS A 6 -7.57 -48.48 -38.26
C HIS A 6 -6.90 -48.43 -36.89
N SER A 7 -5.57 -48.41 -36.86
CA SER A 7 -4.81 -48.02 -35.68
C SER A 7 -4.71 -46.50 -35.68
N SER A 8 -5.57 -45.85 -34.90
CA SER A 8 -5.52 -44.43 -34.60
C SER A 8 -4.48 -44.19 -33.51
N ALA A 9 -3.28 -43.78 -33.92
CA ALA A 9 -2.35 -43.10 -33.03
C ALA A 9 -3.06 -41.83 -32.48
N PRO A 10 -2.99 -41.55 -31.17
CA PRO A 10 -3.56 -40.34 -30.62
C PRO A 10 -2.84 -39.13 -31.22
N ARG A 11 -3.62 -38.40 -32.00
CA ARG A 11 -3.38 -37.07 -32.54
C ARG A 11 -2.84 -36.22 -31.41
N SER A 12 -1.56 -35.86 -31.48
CA SER A 12 -1.00 -34.80 -30.65
C SER A 12 -1.88 -33.58 -30.88
N GLU A 13 -2.59 -33.14 -29.85
CA GLU A 13 -3.19 -31.82 -29.85
C GLU A 13 -2.07 -30.83 -30.13
N GLU A 14 -2.14 -30.24 -31.32
CA GLU A 14 -1.35 -29.08 -31.70
C GLU A 14 -1.69 -27.98 -30.70
N PHE A 15 -0.88 -27.88 -29.66
CA PHE A 15 -0.64 -26.63 -28.99
C PHE A 15 -0.19 -25.66 -30.08
N HIS A 16 -1.14 -24.88 -30.60
CA HIS A 16 -0.88 -23.61 -31.26
C HIS A 16 -0.28 -22.65 -30.21
N LEU A 17 0.94 -22.97 -29.78
CA LEU A 17 1.80 -22.10 -29.00
C LEU A 17 2.09 -20.91 -29.92
N PHE A 18 1.46 -19.77 -29.59
CA PHE A 18 1.89 -18.43 -29.94
C PHE A 18 2.68 -18.35 -31.25
N GLY A 19 1.98 -18.17 -32.37
CA GLY A 19 2.60 -17.81 -33.63
C GLY A 19 3.62 -16.71 -33.40
N ALA A 20 4.90 -17.07 -33.55
CA ALA A 20 6.06 -16.23 -33.32
C ALA A 20 6.13 -15.12 -34.37
N LYS A 21 5.22 -14.14 -34.28
CA LYS A 21 5.48 -12.82 -34.82
C LYS A 21 6.51 -12.17 -33.90
N PRO A 22 7.62 -11.61 -34.43
CA PRO A 22 8.58 -10.94 -33.59
C PRO A 22 7.86 -9.87 -32.76
N VAL A 23 7.95 -9.99 -31.44
CA VAL A 23 7.40 -9.03 -30.46
C VAL A 23 8.01 -7.63 -30.65
N PHE A 24 9.12 -7.57 -31.39
CA PHE A 24 9.91 -6.39 -31.69
C PHE A 24 9.61 -5.88 -33.11
N ILE A 25 8.67 -4.96 -33.23
CA ILE A 25 8.41 -4.25 -34.49
C ILE A 25 9.10 -2.88 -34.39
N THR A 26 10.39 -2.82 -34.72
CA THR A 26 11.07 -1.54 -34.83
C THR A 26 10.39 -0.70 -35.92
N GLY A 27 9.95 0.52 -35.58
CA GLY A 27 9.28 1.41 -36.54
C GLY A 27 7.76 1.41 -36.51
N TRP A 28 7.13 0.74 -35.52
CA TRP A 28 5.67 0.76 -35.31
C TRP A 28 5.06 2.17 -35.28
N TRP A 29 5.84 3.19 -34.87
CA TRP A 29 5.42 4.60 -34.91
C TRP A 29 5.00 5.08 -36.31
N LYS A 30 5.69 4.62 -37.36
CA LYS A 30 5.41 5.01 -38.75
C LYS A 30 4.07 4.43 -39.24
N GLU A 31 3.66 3.30 -38.70
CA GLU A 31 2.43 2.59 -39.06
C GLU A 31 1.16 3.23 -38.46
N LEU A 32 1.33 4.10 -37.46
CA LEU A 32 0.22 4.77 -36.79
C LEU A 32 -0.44 5.83 -37.66
N LYS A 33 -1.77 5.86 -37.65
CA LYS A 33 -2.54 6.99 -38.18
C LYS A 33 -2.31 8.24 -37.32
N THR A 34 -2.48 9.43 -37.90
CA THR A 34 -2.32 10.72 -37.20
C THR A 34 -3.13 10.79 -35.89
N ARG A 35 -4.36 10.27 -35.90
CA ARG A 35 -5.23 10.22 -34.71
C ARG A 35 -4.67 9.33 -33.60
N GLU A 36 -4.14 8.16 -33.94
CA GLU A 36 -3.51 7.25 -32.96
C GLU A 36 -2.24 7.86 -32.38
N ARG A 37 -1.44 8.55 -33.21
CA ARG A 37 -0.26 9.30 -32.73
C ARG A 37 -0.64 10.37 -31.72
N CYS A 38 -1.73 11.11 -31.96
CA CYS A 38 -2.22 12.11 -31.03
C CYS A 38 -2.64 11.49 -29.68
N PHE A 39 -3.45 10.42 -29.69
CA PHE A 39 -3.85 9.73 -28.46
C PHE A 39 -2.67 9.14 -27.70
N LEU A 40 -1.69 8.60 -28.42
CA LEU A 40 -0.46 8.05 -27.84
C LEU A 40 0.43 9.14 -27.23
N LEU A 41 0.55 10.30 -27.87
CA LEU A 41 1.24 11.45 -27.29
C LEU A 41 0.55 11.89 -26.00
N MET A 42 -0.78 12.00 -26.01
CA MET A 42 -1.55 12.33 -24.80
C MET A 42 -1.33 11.29 -23.70
N PHE A 43 -1.38 10.00 -24.04
CA PHE A 43 -1.08 8.91 -23.11
C PHE A 43 0.28 9.09 -22.43
N VAL A 44 1.35 9.30 -23.21
CA VAL A 44 2.72 9.47 -22.70
C VAL A 44 2.85 10.74 -21.85
N VAL A 45 2.20 11.85 -22.26
CA VAL A 45 2.20 13.10 -21.50
C VAL A 45 1.50 12.92 -20.16
N PHE A 46 0.33 12.29 -20.12
CA PHE A 46 -0.39 12.04 -18.88
C PHE A 46 0.34 11.06 -17.95
N ASP A 47 1.01 10.05 -18.51
CA ASP A 47 1.88 9.14 -17.76
C ASP A 47 3.03 9.92 -17.12
N ALA A 48 3.76 10.73 -17.89
CA ALA A 48 4.88 11.52 -17.40
C ALA A 48 4.46 12.56 -16.34
N VAL A 49 3.37 13.29 -16.59
CA VAL A 49 2.83 14.28 -15.63
C VAL A 49 2.35 13.59 -14.36
N GLY A 50 1.61 12.48 -14.49
CA GLY A 50 1.14 11.68 -13.36
C GLY A 50 2.31 11.18 -12.51
N LEU A 51 3.32 10.59 -13.14
CA LEU A 51 4.52 10.08 -12.47
C LEU A 51 5.30 11.20 -11.77
N LEU A 52 5.49 12.36 -12.40
CA LEU A 52 6.18 13.50 -11.78
C LEU A 52 5.45 14.03 -10.54
N ILE A 53 4.13 14.25 -10.64
CA ILE A 53 3.31 14.70 -9.50
C ILE A 53 3.35 13.63 -8.39
N PHE A 54 3.21 12.36 -8.77
CA PHE A 54 3.21 11.25 -7.84
C PHE A 54 4.54 11.13 -7.08
N CYS A 55 5.67 11.15 -7.79
CA CYS A 55 7.01 11.12 -7.20
C CYS A 55 7.28 12.32 -6.30
N GLY A 56 6.79 13.52 -6.66
CA GLY A 56 6.86 14.68 -5.77
C GLY A 56 6.05 14.50 -4.48
N SER A 57 4.88 13.87 -4.58
CA SER A 57 3.93 13.69 -3.48
C SER A 57 4.36 12.62 -2.47
N ILE A 58 5.05 11.59 -2.93
CA ILE A 58 5.45 10.47 -2.06
C ILE A 58 6.69 10.77 -1.21
N THR A 59 7.37 11.91 -1.45
CA THR A 59 8.50 12.34 -0.61
C THR A 59 8.14 12.45 0.88
N HIS A 60 6.86 12.74 1.18
CA HIS A 60 6.31 12.70 2.53
C HIS A 60 5.59 11.37 2.81
N ASP A 61 6.36 10.33 3.10
CA ASP A 61 5.85 8.97 3.31
C ASP A 61 5.22 8.75 4.69
N LEU A 62 4.24 9.57 5.04
CA LEU A 62 3.50 9.43 6.30
C LEU A 62 2.03 9.56 5.96
N TYR A 63 1.36 8.46 5.66
CA TYR A 63 -0.03 8.43 5.21
C TYR A 63 -1.01 8.28 6.36
N PHE A 64 -0.62 7.54 7.40
CA PHE A 64 -1.41 7.35 8.60
C PHE A 64 -0.58 7.69 9.83
N GLU A 65 -1.21 8.34 10.79
CA GLU A 65 -0.65 8.63 12.10
C GLU A 65 -1.47 7.88 13.15
N HIS A 66 -0.80 7.02 13.90
CA HIS A 66 -1.36 6.32 15.03
C HIS A 66 -0.96 7.03 16.31
N THR A 67 -1.92 7.28 17.19
CA THR A 67 -1.68 7.85 18.51
C THR A 67 -2.16 6.86 19.56
N LEU A 68 -1.25 6.40 20.42
CA LEU A 68 -1.53 5.60 21.59
C LEU A 68 -1.61 6.52 22.81
N GLN A 69 -2.81 6.81 23.28
CA GLN A 69 -3.01 7.65 24.46
C GLN A 69 -3.17 6.80 25.71
N LEU A 70 -2.40 7.09 26.76
CA LEU A 70 -2.58 6.47 28.06
C LEU A 70 -3.88 6.98 28.71
N VAL A 71 -4.79 6.07 29.05
CA VAL A 71 -6.10 6.40 29.63
C VAL A 71 -6.28 5.88 31.06
N GLY A 72 -5.51 4.86 31.44
CA GLY A 72 -5.55 4.32 32.80
C GLY A 72 -4.36 3.44 33.15
N ILE A 73 -4.25 3.11 34.44
CA ILE A 73 -3.26 2.21 35.01
C ILE A 73 -3.92 1.22 35.95
N ARG A 74 -3.33 0.03 36.05
CA ARG A 74 -3.67 -1.01 37.00
C ARG A 74 -2.43 -1.38 37.80
N PRO A 75 -2.18 -0.70 38.95
CA PRO A 75 -1.07 -1.04 39.82
C PRO A 75 -1.32 -2.40 40.49
N GLU A 76 -0.25 -3.17 40.74
CA GLU A 76 -0.38 -4.48 41.41
C GLU A 76 -1.01 -4.33 42.80
N GLY A 77 -2.09 -5.08 43.05
CA GLY A 77 -2.80 -5.05 44.34
C GLY A 77 -3.74 -3.85 44.53
N PHE A 78 -3.91 -2.99 43.52
CA PHE A 78 -4.81 -1.83 43.57
C PHE A 78 -5.88 -1.88 42.48
N PRO A 79 -7.03 -1.21 42.68
CA PRO A 79 -8.05 -1.08 41.64
C PRO A 79 -7.56 -0.23 40.48
N ASP A 80 -8.21 -0.37 39.33
CA ASP A 80 -7.94 0.42 38.14
C ASP A 80 -8.11 1.92 38.39
N GLN A 81 -7.18 2.72 37.90
CA GLN A 81 -7.15 4.17 38.08
C GLN A 81 -7.15 4.86 36.72
N ALA A 82 -8.08 5.78 36.53
CA ALA A 82 -8.08 6.68 35.38
C ALA A 82 -6.95 7.72 35.51
N ILE A 83 -6.34 8.08 34.38
CA ILE A 83 -5.26 9.06 34.36
C ILE A 83 -5.77 10.40 33.85
N ASN A 84 -5.43 11.47 34.56
CA ASN A 84 -5.86 12.84 34.24
C ASN A 84 -4.81 13.66 33.46
N TYR A 85 -3.69 13.07 33.04
CA TYR A 85 -2.68 13.74 32.21
C TYR A 85 -2.65 13.15 30.80
N ASN A 86 -2.35 13.99 29.81
CA ASN A 86 -2.25 13.54 28.42
C ASN A 86 -0.82 13.06 28.14
N LEU A 87 -0.66 11.74 28.04
CA LEU A 87 0.56 11.11 27.58
C LEU A 87 0.23 10.25 26.37
N SER A 88 0.86 10.57 25.24
CA SER A 88 0.62 9.83 24.01
C SER A 88 1.91 9.55 23.25
N LEU A 89 1.95 8.37 22.63
CA LEU A 89 2.94 7.98 21.64
C LEU A 89 2.32 8.15 20.26
N THR A 90 2.95 8.95 19.39
CA THR A 90 2.58 9.05 17.98
C THR A 90 3.56 8.26 17.12
N ALA A 91 3.03 7.51 16.17
CA ALA A 91 3.79 6.71 15.23
C ALA A 91 3.21 6.87 13.81
N GLY A 92 4.09 7.07 12.85
CA GLY A 92 3.75 7.21 11.44
C GLY A 92 3.78 5.89 10.68
N VAL A 93 2.85 5.69 9.76
CA VAL A 93 2.83 4.54 8.83
C VAL A 93 2.87 5.05 7.39
N GLY A 94 3.85 4.54 6.65
CA GLY A 94 4.06 4.76 5.22
C GLY A 94 4.65 3.51 4.56
N PHE A 95 5.04 3.62 3.29
CA PHE A 95 5.67 2.55 2.52
C PHE A 95 7.09 2.25 2.97
N TRP A 96 7.86 3.26 3.42
CA TRP A 96 9.26 3.13 3.88
C TRP A 96 9.52 3.71 5.27
N SER A 97 8.64 4.52 5.83
CA SER A 97 8.81 5.18 7.13
C SER A 97 8.34 4.37 8.34
N SER A 98 7.98 3.09 8.16
CA SER A 98 7.11 2.34 9.08
C SER A 98 7.64 2.10 10.51
N ILE A 99 8.81 2.61 10.91
CA ILE A 99 9.44 2.20 12.18
C ILE A 99 9.97 3.36 13.08
N ASP A 100 10.33 4.55 12.58
CA ASP A 100 11.31 5.37 13.33
C ASP A 100 10.94 6.82 13.71
N ARG A 101 9.69 7.27 13.58
CA ARG A 101 9.28 8.57 14.13
C ARG A 101 8.43 8.41 15.38
N GLN A 102 9.08 8.03 16.48
CA GLN A 102 8.52 8.23 17.82
C GLN A 102 8.77 9.68 18.23
N SER A 103 7.75 10.53 18.12
CA SER A 103 7.81 11.85 18.75
C SER A 103 7.10 11.79 20.09
N THR A 104 7.88 11.86 21.18
CA THR A 104 7.33 12.06 22.53
C THR A 104 7.13 13.55 22.76
N SER A 105 5.90 14.04 22.70
CA SER A 105 5.60 15.43 23.03
C SER A 105 5.49 15.59 24.54
N TYR A 106 6.55 16.10 25.18
CA TYR A 106 6.55 16.49 26.58
C TYR A 106 6.40 18.01 26.69
N ARG A 107 5.24 18.50 27.12
CA ARG A 107 5.07 19.92 27.45
C ARG A 107 5.71 20.16 28.83
N HIS A 108 6.94 20.67 28.84
CA HIS A 108 7.69 20.93 30.07
C HIS A 108 7.14 22.11 30.87
N GLN A 109 6.69 21.82 32.09
CA GLN A 109 6.74 22.71 33.24
C GLN A 109 7.32 21.88 34.39
N GLU A 110 8.55 22.20 34.80
CA GLU A 110 9.29 21.74 36.00
C GLU A 110 8.78 20.42 36.65
N LEU A 111 9.04 19.28 36.00
CA LEU A 111 8.71 17.98 36.57
C LEU A 111 9.83 17.48 37.49
N SER A 112 9.45 17.07 38.71
CA SER A 112 10.34 16.35 39.63
C SER A 112 10.92 15.09 38.95
N PRO A 113 12.19 14.74 39.21
CA PRO A 113 12.85 13.59 38.58
C PRO A 113 12.11 12.26 38.80
N GLY A 114 11.38 12.10 39.90
CA GLY A 114 10.56 10.91 40.15
C GLY A 114 9.32 10.79 39.25
N ILE A 115 8.78 11.91 38.76
CA ILE A 115 7.64 11.90 37.82
C ILE A 115 8.13 11.58 36.41
N LEU A 116 9.32 12.07 36.05
CA LEU A 116 9.93 11.80 34.76
C LEU A 116 10.16 10.30 34.54
N THR A 117 10.65 9.58 35.56
CA THR A 117 10.88 8.13 35.47
C THR A 117 9.57 7.36 35.26
N ILE A 118 8.49 7.75 35.94
CA ILE A 118 7.16 7.15 35.77
C ILE A 118 6.64 7.39 34.34
N LEU A 119 6.69 8.63 33.86
CA LEU A 119 6.27 8.97 32.49
C LEU A 119 7.09 8.20 31.45
N GLN A 120 8.39 8.05 31.67
CA GLN A 120 9.26 7.27 30.79
C GLN A 120 8.85 5.80 30.77
N GLN A 121 8.54 5.19 31.92
CA GLN A 121 8.04 3.81 31.97
C GLN A 121 6.73 3.63 31.20
N HIS A 122 5.81 4.58 31.28
CA HIS A 122 4.56 4.53 30.50
C HIS A 122 4.83 4.61 29.00
N MET A 123 5.75 5.49 28.57
CA MET A 123 6.13 5.59 27.16
C MET A 123 6.87 4.36 26.66
N THR A 124 7.73 3.74 27.47
CA THR A 124 8.36 2.47 27.11
C THR A 124 7.32 1.37 26.93
N ALA A 125 6.29 1.29 27.80
CA ALA A 125 5.22 0.32 27.64
C ALA A 125 4.39 0.56 26.37
N ALA A 126 4.08 1.82 26.04
CA ALA A 126 3.39 2.18 24.80
C ALA A 126 4.22 1.82 23.55
N SER A 127 5.52 2.11 23.60
CA SER A 127 6.48 1.79 22.53
C SER A 127 6.60 0.29 22.32
N ASP A 128 6.70 -0.49 23.39
CA ASP A 128 6.76 -1.95 23.33
C ASP A 128 5.49 -2.54 22.73
N LEU A 129 4.31 -2.05 23.13
CA LEU A 129 3.02 -2.47 22.56
C LEU A 129 2.94 -2.15 21.06
N TRP A 130 3.35 -0.94 20.68
CA TRP A 130 3.41 -0.54 19.27
C TRP A 130 4.35 -1.46 18.47
N MET A 131 5.57 -1.66 18.96
CA MET A 131 6.57 -2.49 18.28
C MET A 131 6.14 -3.94 18.15
N GLU A 132 5.47 -4.49 19.16
CA GLU A 132 4.89 -5.83 19.12
C GLU A 132 3.83 -5.93 18.00
N CYS A 133 2.91 -4.97 17.93
CA CYS A 133 1.89 -4.93 16.88
C CYS A 133 2.44 -4.59 15.48
N ALA A 134 3.47 -3.76 15.41
CA ALA A 134 4.08 -3.31 14.16
C ALA A 134 4.95 -4.40 13.50
N THR A 135 5.68 -5.17 14.31
CA THR A 135 6.71 -6.09 13.81
C THR A 135 6.39 -7.56 14.02
N ARG A 136 5.69 -7.93 15.10
CA ARG A 136 5.49 -9.34 15.46
C ARG A 136 4.13 -9.89 15.02
N GLN A 137 3.15 -9.03 14.79
CA GLN A 137 1.85 -9.47 14.31
C GLN A 137 1.91 -9.80 12.82
N HIS A 138 1.72 -11.08 12.48
CA HIS A 138 1.92 -11.60 11.13
C HIS A 138 1.07 -10.87 10.06
N ARG A 139 -0.18 -10.51 10.39
CA ARG A 139 -1.10 -9.88 9.42
C ARG A 139 -0.68 -8.46 9.05
N SER A 140 -0.43 -7.63 10.06
CA SER A 140 -0.04 -6.23 9.85
C SER A 140 1.29 -6.11 9.12
N SER A 141 2.28 -6.94 9.53
CA SER A 141 3.58 -7.02 8.88
C SER A 141 3.48 -7.50 7.43
N ALA A 142 2.72 -8.56 7.17
CA ALA A 142 2.52 -9.09 5.81
C ALA A 142 1.83 -8.07 4.89
N CYS A 143 0.80 -7.38 5.37
CA CYS A 143 0.12 -6.32 4.61
C CYS A 143 1.08 -5.15 4.31
N GLY A 144 1.87 -4.71 5.29
CA GLY A 144 2.86 -3.63 5.11
C GLY A 144 3.95 -3.99 4.10
N GLN A 145 4.54 -5.19 4.21
CA GLN A 145 5.57 -5.65 3.28
C GLN A 145 5.01 -5.86 1.86
N SER A 146 3.81 -6.45 1.75
CA SER A 146 3.14 -6.66 0.46
C SER A 146 2.81 -5.31 -0.21
N SER A 147 2.35 -4.34 0.58
CA SER A 147 2.13 -2.97 0.14
C SER A 147 3.41 -2.36 -0.46
N PHE A 148 4.53 -2.43 0.26
CA PHE A 148 5.82 -1.94 -0.23
C PHE A 148 6.29 -2.66 -1.51
N MET A 149 6.13 -3.98 -1.60
CA MET A 149 6.49 -4.75 -2.79
C MET A 149 5.63 -4.39 -4.02
N LEU A 150 4.31 -4.32 -3.86
CA LEU A 150 3.42 -3.90 -4.96
C LEU A 150 3.72 -2.46 -5.38
N PHE A 151 3.99 -1.59 -4.40
CA PHE A 151 4.35 -0.22 -4.66
C PHE A 151 5.62 -0.10 -5.51
N THR A 152 6.72 -0.75 -5.09
CA THR A 152 7.99 -0.75 -5.83
C THR A 152 7.88 -1.40 -7.20
N LEU A 153 7.13 -2.51 -7.33
CA LEU A 153 6.85 -3.16 -8.60
C LEU A 153 6.07 -2.24 -9.54
N SER A 154 5.08 -1.51 -9.04
CA SER A 154 4.29 -0.58 -9.84
C SER A 154 5.12 0.59 -10.37
N LEU A 155 5.97 1.20 -9.54
CA LEU A 155 6.89 2.25 -10.01
C LEU A 155 7.85 1.72 -11.06
N THR A 156 8.45 0.55 -10.82
CA THR A 156 9.36 -0.10 -11.77
C THR A 156 8.65 -0.37 -13.10
N GLY A 157 7.40 -0.82 -13.05
CA GLY A 157 6.54 -1.02 -14.21
C GLY A 157 6.31 0.27 -15.00
N LEU A 158 5.95 1.38 -14.34
CA LEU A 158 5.77 2.68 -14.98
C LEU A 158 7.07 3.19 -15.65
N TYR A 159 8.21 3.13 -14.96
CA TYR A 159 9.48 3.54 -15.55
C TYR A 159 9.93 2.63 -16.71
N SER A 160 9.76 1.31 -16.56
CA SER A 160 10.13 0.34 -17.60
C SER A 160 9.23 0.43 -18.82
N ALA A 161 7.99 0.91 -18.69
CA ALA A 161 7.07 1.11 -19.81
C ALA A 161 7.70 1.99 -20.90
N TYR A 162 8.39 3.07 -20.54
CA TYR A 162 9.11 3.93 -21.51
C TYR A 162 10.17 3.18 -22.32
N PHE A 163 10.89 2.24 -21.71
CA PHE A 163 11.85 1.41 -22.43
C PHE A 163 11.14 0.40 -23.35
N THR A 164 10.05 -0.22 -22.86
CA THR A 164 9.26 -1.15 -23.69
C THR A 164 8.59 -0.46 -24.88
N ALA A 165 8.36 0.85 -24.81
CA ALA A 165 7.84 1.66 -25.91
C ALA A 165 8.71 1.55 -27.17
N LEU A 166 10.04 1.43 -27.04
CA LEU A 166 10.95 1.28 -28.18
C LEU A 166 10.67 0.01 -29.00
N PHE A 167 10.14 -1.02 -28.32
CA PHE A 167 10.02 -2.37 -28.86
C PHE A 167 8.57 -2.73 -29.20
N ASN A 168 7.62 -2.41 -28.33
CA ASN A 168 6.23 -2.84 -28.46
C ASN A 168 5.25 -1.89 -27.76
N ARG A 169 4.41 -1.23 -28.57
CA ARG A 169 3.34 -0.33 -28.09
C ARG A 169 2.36 -1.00 -27.14
N ARG A 170 1.93 -2.23 -27.44
CA ARG A 170 0.89 -2.92 -26.65
C ARG A 170 1.42 -3.26 -25.26
N VAL A 171 2.64 -3.78 -25.18
CA VAL A 171 3.29 -4.10 -23.91
C VAL A 171 3.44 -2.84 -23.06
N MET A 172 3.91 -1.73 -23.64
CA MET A 172 3.97 -0.44 -22.95
C MET A 172 2.62 -0.06 -22.34
N ILE A 173 1.54 -0.08 -23.12
CA ILE A 173 0.20 0.32 -22.64
C ILE A 173 -0.29 -0.61 -21.53
N TYR A 174 -0.18 -1.93 -21.70
CA TYR A 174 -0.58 -2.90 -20.67
C TYR A 174 0.22 -2.72 -19.38
N MET A 175 1.52 -2.48 -19.50
CA MET A 175 2.42 -2.30 -18.37
C MET A 175 2.10 -1.03 -17.60
N SER A 176 1.91 0.12 -18.26
CA SER A 176 1.55 1.37 -17.57
C SER A 176 0.19 1.26 -16.88
N ILE A 177 -0.83 0.77 -17.57
CA ILE A 177 -2.18 0.65 -16.98
C ILE A 177 -2.17 -0.36 -15.82
N GLY A 178 -1.58 -1.54 -16.03
CA GLY A 178 -1.46 -2.56 -14.99
C GLY A 178 -0.71 -2.02 -13.77
N SER A 179 0.36 -1.25 -13.98
CA SER A 179 1.13 -0.64 -12.90
C SER A 179 0.31 0.35 -12.08
N VAL A 180 -0.54 1.18 -12.71
CA VAL A 180 -1.45 2.08 -12.00
C VAL A 180 -2.42 1.31 -11.09
N PHE A 181 -2.98 0.19 -11.57
CA PHE A 181 -3.87 -0.64 -10.73
C PHE A 181 -3.13 -1.32 -9.58
N VAL A 182 -1.92 -1.83 -9.83
CA VAL A 182 -1.06 -2.42 -8.79
C VAL A 182 -0.68 -1.37 -7.75
N MET A 183 -0.38 -0.15 -8.18
CA MET A 183 -0.12 0.98 -7.29
C MET A 183 -1.35 1.33 -6.44
N ALA A 184 -2.55 1.40 -7.03
CA ALA A 184 -3.77 1.65 -6.25
C ALA A 184 -4.00 0.55 -5.18
N SER A 185 -3.72 -0.71 -5.55
CA SER A 185 -3.81 -1.85 -4.64
C SER A 185 -2.81 -1.77 -3.48
N SER A 186 -1.61 -1.21 -3.71
CA SER A 186 -0.62 -1.05 -2.66
C SER A 186 -1.07 -0.07 -1.57
N PHE A 187 -1.77 1.01 -1.94
CA PHE A 187 -2.39 1.94 -0.99
C PHE A 187 -3.52 1.29 -0.18
N ALA A 188 -4.34 0.45 -0.82
CA ALA A 188 -5.37 -0.31 -0.12
C ALA A 188 -4.77 -1.26 0.92
N LEU A 189 -3.66 -1.94 0.59
CA LEU A 189 -2.92 -2.78 1.54
C LEU A 189 -2.25 -1.97 2.65
N LEU A 190 -1.76 -0.75 2.36
CA LEU A 190 -1.19 0.13 3.38
C LEU A 190 -2.26 0.53 4.41
N TYR A 191 -3.46 0.87 3.94
CA TYR A 191 -4.61 1.15 4.79
C TYR A 191 -5.01 -0.09 5.61
N ALA A 192 -5.05 -1.27 4.99
CA ALA A 192 -5.33 -2.52 5.70
C ALA A 192 -4.29 -2.80 6.79
N ALA A 193 -3.00 -2.58 6.52
CA ALA A 193 -1.93 -2.70 7.52
C ALA A 193 -2.15 -1.73 8.70
N SER A 194 -2.53 -0.49 8.41
CA SER A 194 -2.87 0.54 9.41
C SER A 194 -4.02 0.09 10.32
N LEU A 195 -5.10 -0.46 9.74
CA LEU A 195 -6.21 -1.01 10.52
C LEU A 195 -5.80 -2.21 11.38
N GLU A 196 -4.99 -3.12 10.85
CA GLU A 196 -4.48 -4.27 11.60
C GLU A 196 -3.57 -3.85 12.77
N TYR A 197 -2.78 -2.79 12.63
CA TYR A 197 -2.03 -2.22 13.76
C TYR A 197 -2.97 -1.73 14.87
N ASN A 198 -4.03 -1.01 14.49
CA ASN A 198 -5.01 -0.49 15.44
C ASN A 198 -5.75 -1.64 16.16
N ASN A 199 -6.22 -2.63 15.40
CA ASN A 199 -6.91 -3.80 15.95
C ASN A 199 -5.99 -4.60 16.89
N CYS A 200 -4.72 -4.80 16.53
CA CYS A 200 -3.78 -5.48 17.40
C CYS A 200 -3.62 -4.80 18.77
N VAL A 201 -3.57 -3.46 18.81
CA VAL A 201 -3.49 -2.73 20.09
C VAL A 201 -4.74 -2.95 20.94
N VAL A 202 -5.92 -2.95 20.31
CA VAL A 202 -7.19 -3.19 21.00
C VAL A 202 -7.25 -4.64 21.50
N ASP A 203 -6.97 -5.62 20.65
CA ASP A 203 -7.02 -7.05 20.97
C ASP A 203 -6.05 -7.44 22.08
N ARG A 204 -4.92 -6.75 22.23
CA ARG A 204 -3.99 -6.98 23.35
C ARG A 204 -4.46 -6.42 24.69
N GLN A 205 -5.53 -5.64 24.67
CA GLN A 205 -6.09 -5.01 25.86
C GLN A 205 -7.56 -5.39 26.10
N VAL A 206 -8.07 -6.35 25.31
CA VAL A 206 -9.43 -6.89 25.42
C VAL A 206 -9.33 -8.41 25.48
N SER A 207 -9.93 -9.00 26.49
CA SER A 207 -10.09 -10.45 26.63
C SER A 207 -11.56 -10.81 26.57
N TYR A 208 -11.91 -11.70 25.66
CA TYR A 208 -13.29 -12.17 25.53
C TYR A 208 -13.55 -13.30 26.53
N THR A 209 -14.51 -13.11 27.43
CA THR A 209 -14.96 -14.14 28.39
C THR A 209 -16.07 -15.00 27.78
N SER A 210 -16.82 -14.45 26.83
CA SER A 210 -17.80 -15.15 25.99
C SER A 210 -17.93 -14.47 24.62
N GLU A 211 -18.81 -14.96 23.73
CA GLU A 211 -19.06 -14.34 22.42
C GLU A 211 -19.63 -12.91 22.53
N THR A 212 -20.25 -12.56 23.66
CA THR A 212 -20.90 -11.26 23.88
C THR A 212 -20.31 -10.44 25.02
N GLU A 213 -19.41 -11.03 25.82
CA GLU A 213 -18.80 -10.38 26.97
C GLU A 213 -17.29 -10.28 26.80
N PHE A 214 -16.78 -9.08 27.10
CA PHE A 214 -15.36 -8.79 27.07
C PHE A 214 -14.95 -8.05 28.35
N GLU A 215 -13.72 -8.30 28.77
CA GLU A 215 -13.06 -7.61 29.87
C GLU A 215 -11.82 -6.88 29.33
N PHE A 216 -11.55 -5.68 29.86
CA PHE A 216 -10.32 -4.98 29.54
C PHE A 216 -9.16 -5.59 30.33
N VAL A 217 -8.08 -5.93 29.62
CA VAL A 217 -6.84 -6.41 30.22
C VAL A 217 -5.78 -5.34 30.07
N SER A 218 -5.05 -5.08 31.14
CA SER A 218 -3.98 -4.07 31.11
C SER A 218 -2.72 -4.62 30.42
N TYR A 219 -2.16 -3.88 29.48
CA TYR A 219 -0.86 -4.21 28.91
C TYR A 219 0.24 -3.74 29.86
N ARG A 220 0.86 -4.70 30.55
CA ARG A 220 1.85 -4.43 31.62
C ARG A 220 1.30 -3.45 32.66
N GLY A 221 0.03 -3.52 33.06
CA GLY A 221 -0.55 -2.60 34.05
C GLY A 221 -0.93 -1.21 33.51
N ARG A 222 -0.97 -1.02 32.18
CA ARG A 222 -1.39 0.23 31.52
C ARG A 222 -2.54 -0.04 30.55
N TYR A 223 -3.43 0.94 30.39
CA TYR A 223 -4.48 0.95 29.37
C TYR A 223 -4.23 2.08 28.38
N PHE A 224 -4.18 1.74 27.10
CA PHE A 224 -3.92 2.63 25.98
C PHE A 224 -5.12 2.65 25.04
N ALA A 225 -5.62 3.84 24.72
CA ALA A 225 -6.61 4.06 23.68
C ALA A 225 -5.89 4.39 22.37
N PRO A 226 -5.93 3.53 21.35
CA PRO A 226 -5.39 3.86 20.06
C PRO A 226 -6.36 4.74 19.27
N THR A 227 -5.81 5.71 18.55
CA THR A 227 -6.54 6.49 17.54
C THR A 227 -5.73 6.53 16.26
N MET A 228 -6.42 6.55 15.12
CA MET A 228 -5.81 6.61 13.79
C MET A 228 -6.29 7.87 13.09
N LYS A 229 -5.35 8.63 12.52
CA LYS A 229 -5.62 9.81 11.70
C LYS A 229 -4.98 9.65 10.34
N THR A 230 -5.70 10.03 9.30
CA THR A 230 -5.15 10.09 7.95
C THR A 230 -4.39 11.40 7.77
N ASN A 231 -3.17 11.34 7.27
CA ASN A 231 -2.42 12.52 6.88
C ASN A 231 -2.80 12.91 5.45
N TYR A 232 -3.52 14.02 5.32
CA TYR A 232 -4.07 14.47 4.05
C TYR A 232 -3.01 15.02 3.09
N VAL A 233 -1.88 15.52 3.58
CA VAL A 233 -0.88 16.21 2.73
C VAL A 233 -0.34 15.30 1.62
N PRO A 234 0.24 14.11 1.90
CA PRO A 234 0.72 13.23 0.84
C PRO A 234 -0.44 12.58 0.06
N LEU A 235 -1.59 12.39 0.70
CA LEU A 235 -2.75 11.75 0.08
C LEU A 235 -3.40 12.64 -0.99
N ILE A 236 -3.46 13.95 -0.77
CA ILE A 236 -3.93 14.93 -1.76
C ILE A 236 -3.01 14.90 -2.98
N GLY A 237 -1.69 14.89 -2.79
CA GLY A 237 -0.75 14.85 -3.90
C GLY A 237 -0.90 13.59 -4.76
N VAL A 238 -1.04 12.42 -4.10
CA VAL A 238 -1.35 11.16 -4.78
C VAL A 238 -2.68 11.25 -5.53
N LEU A 239 -3.74 11.76 -4.90
CA LEU A 239 -5.05 11.92 -5.54
C LEU A 239 -4.97 12.82 -6.79
N VAL A 240 -4.23 13.93 -6.72
CA VAL A 240 -4.01 14.83 -7.86
C VAL A 240 -3.27 14.10 -8.99
N ALA A 241 -2.26 13.28 -8.68
CA ALA A 241 -1.58 12.47 -9.69
C ALA A 241 -2.53 11.48 -10.39
N TYR A 242 -3.44 10.85 -9.65
CA TYR A 242 -4.46 9.98 -10.23
C TYR A 242 -5.44 10.74 -11.11
N LEU A 243 -5.99 11.85 -10.62
CA LEU A 243 -7.01 12.63 -11.34
C LEU A 243 -6.46 13.30 -12.60
N LEU A 244 -5.26 13.88 -12.53
CA LEU A 244 -4.68 14.67 -13.63
C LEU A 244 -3.75 13.87 -14.54
N GLY A 245 -3.23 12.73 -14.08
CA GLY A 245 -2.29 11.88 -14.83
C GLY A 245 -2.87 10.50 -15.11
N PHE A 246 -2.93 9.65 -14.08
CA PHE A 246 -3.15 8.21 -14.30
C PHE A 246 -4.54 7.84 -14.82
N ILE A 247 -5.60 8.53 -14.42
CA ILE A 247 -6.97 8.28 -14.95
C ILE A 247 -7.06 8.67 -16.42
N PRO A 248 -6.68 9.91 -16.83
CA PRO A 248 -6.60 10.26 -18.25
C PRO A 248 -5.71 9.29 -19.04
N MET A 249 -4.52 8.96 -18.54
CA MET A 249 -3.61 7.99 -19.15
C MET A 249 -4.31 6.65 -19.38
N THR A 250 -5.00 6.11 -18.37
CA THR A 250 -5.72 4.85 -18.48
C THR A 250 -6.85 4.91 -19.52
N ALA A 251 -7.59 6.01 -19.57
CA ALA A 251 -8.64 6.22 -20.57
C ALA A 251 -8.08 6.25 -22.00
N PHE A 252 -7.01 7.02 -22.25
CA PHE A 252 -6.36 7.05 -23.56
C PHE A 252 -5.72 5.70 -23.93
N GLY A 253 -5.13 5.01 -22.96
CA GLY A 253 -4.57 3.67 -23.15
C GLY A 253 -5.62 2.64 -23.53
N ALA A 254 -6.78 2.64 -22.85
CA ALA A 254 -7.91 1.78 -23.18
C ALA A 254 -8.43 2.06 -24.61
N ILE A 255 -8.58 3.35 -24.97
CA ILE A 255 -8.97 3.76 -26.32
C ILE A 255 -7.96 3.25 -27.37
N LEU A 256 -6.66 3.39 -27.12
CA LEU A 256 -5.58 2.91 -28.00
C LEU A 256 -5.55 1.39 -28.15
N MET A 257 -5.98 0.64 -27.13
CA MET A 257 -6.14 -0.81 -27.22
C MET A 257 -7.32 -1.18 -28.12
N CYS A 258 -8.45 -0.49 -28.02
CA CYS A 258 -9.64 -0.73 -28.86
C CYS A 258 -9.39 -0.42 -30.35
N TYR A 259 -8.56 0.58 -30.69
CA TYR A 259 -8.20 0.86 -32.09
C TYR A 259 -7.30 -0.22 -32.72
N GLY A 260 -6.62 -1.04 -31.91
CA GLY A 260 -5.69 -2.06 -32.39
C GLY A 260 -6.31 -3.42 -32.73
N THR A 261 -7.59 -3.64 -32.41
CA THR A 261 -8.31 -4.90 -32.62
C THR A 261 -9.01 -5.00 -33.98
N GLU A 262 -9.14 -3.90 -34.73
CA GLU A 262 -9.80 -3.90 -36.05
C GLU A 262 -8.92 -4.40 -37.22
N LYS A 263 -7.69 -4.88 -36.95
CA LYS A 263 -6.77 -5.41 -37.97
C LYS A 263 -6.16 -6.75 -37.55
N LEU A 264 -7.01 -7.72 -37.23
CA LEU A 264 -6.65 -9.13 -37.17
C LEU A 264 -7.62 -9.93 -38.02
#